data_AF-A0A936Z990-F1
#
_entry.id   AF-A0A936Z990-F1
#
_cell.length_a   1.000
_cell.length_b   1.000
_cell.length_c   1.000
_cell.angle_alpha   90.00
_cell.angle_beta   90.00
_cell.angle_gamma   90.00
#
_symmetry.space_group_name_H-M   'P 1'
#
loop_
_entity.id
_entity.type
_entity.pdbx_description
1 polymer ?
#
loop_
_entity_poly.entity_id
_entity_poly.type
_entity_poly.pdbx_seq_one_letter_code
_entity_poly.pdbx_strand_id
1 'polypeptide(L)'
;EVIYRHDRDTPPKQVLDTRVVHDMNVMLHSVVEEGSGRRAKIEGIVAAGKTGTSSDNRDAWFVGFTGNLVASVWYGNDDFSVTNGLGGSTLPAMTWREVMVEASKNLPPKPIAGVQPKTASSSTEPSDNAKPVAVDASHLAPQSRQVLLGIADLFRQTQSHMAHKEPLD
;
A
#
# COMPACT_ATOMS: atom_id res chain seq x y z
N GLU A 1 -28.95 29.08 -26.46
CA GLU A 1 -28.18 29.66 -25.34
C GLU A 1 -27.56 28.54 -24.53
N VAL A 2 -26.31 28.67 -24.08
CA VAL A 2 -25.66 27.65 -23.25
C VAL A 2 -26.12 27.87 -21.80
N ILE A 3 -26.86 26.91 -21.26
CA ILE A 3 -27.48 27.00 -19.92
C ILE A 3 -26.54 26.56 -18.79
N TYR A 4 -25.50 25.78 -19.10
CA TYR A 4 -24.52 25.31 -18.13
C TYR A 4 -23.22 24.88 -18.80
N ARG A 5 -22.10 25.14 -18.14
CA ARG A 5 -20.78 24.58 -18.47
C ARG A 5 -19.98 24.36 -17.18
N HIS A 6 -19.19 23.29 -17.15
CA HIS A 6 -18.37 22.86 -16.02
C HIS A 6 -16.87 23.18 -16.22
N ASP A 7 -16.51 23.95 -17.24
CA ASP A 7 -15.14 24.44 -17.37
C ASP A 7 -14.72 25.15 -16.07
N ARG A 8 -13.54 24.76 -15.57
CA ARG A 8 -13.03 25.34 -14.34
C ARG A 8 -12.47 26.71 -14.68
N ASP A 9 -13.28 27.74 -14.49
CA ASP A 9 -12.85 29.14 -14.63
C ASP A 9 -11.77 29.52 -13.60
N THR A 10 -11.61 28.72 -12.54
CA THR A 10 -10.64 28.96 -11.47
C THR A 10 -9.68 27.77 -11.31
N PRO A 11 -8.36 28.01 -11.18
CA PRO A 11 -7.40 26.95 -10.89
C PRO A 11 -7.72 26.27 -9.54
N PRO A 12 -7.43 24.96 -9.39
CA PRO A 12 -7.68 24.26 -8.14
C PRO A 12 -6.95 24.92 -6.97
N LYS A 13 -7.65 25.10 -5.85
CA LYS A 13 -7.04 25.58 -4.61
C LYS A 13 -6.17 24.49 -3.99
N GLN A 14 -4.90 24.79 -3.73
CA GLN A 14 -4.03 23.92 -2.96
C GLN A 14 -4.48 23.90 -1.48
N VAL A 15 -4.74 22.70 -0.95
CA VAL A 15 -5.20 22.48 0.43
C VAL A 15 -4.17 21.77 1.32
N LEU A 16 -3.16 21.15 0.71
CA LEU A 16 -2.07 20.46 1.40
C LEU A 16 -0.72 20.90 0.82
N ASP A 17 0.32 20.89 1.65
CA ASP A 17 1.69 21.15 1.20
C ASP A 17 2.16 20.04 0.26
N THR A 18 2.92 20.40 -0.76
CA THR A 18 3.42 19.47 -1.78
C THR A 18 4.30 18.36 -1.18
N ARG A 19 5.09 18.64 -0.13
CA ARG A 19 5.91 17.64 0.55
C ARG A 19 5.04 16.60 1.27
N VAL A 20 3.98 17.06 1.94
CA VAL A 20 3.02 16.15 2.62
C VAL A 20 2.35 15.23 1.59
N VAL A 21 1.96 15.76 0.44
CA VAL A 21 1.37 14.96 -0.65
C VAL A 21 2.37 13.95 -1.21
N HIS A 22 3.63 14.34 -1.40
CA HIS A 22 4.70 13.46 -1.86
C HIS A 22 4.90 12.27 -0.91
N ASP A 23 5.05 12.54 0.38
CA ASP A 23 5.25 11.49 1.39
C ASP A 23 4.03 10.56 1.49
N MET A 24 2.82 11.13 1.42
CA MET A 24 1.57 10.36 1.38
C MET A 24 1.51 9.44 0.16
N ASN A 25 1.89 9.92 -1.02
CA ASN A 25 1.90 9.12 -2.24
C ASN A 25 2.87 7.93 -2.14
N VAL A 26 4.06 8.15 -1.57
CA VAL A 26 5.04 7.07 -1.33
C VAL A 26 4.45 6.01 -0.40
N MET A 27 3.88 6.42 0.74
CA MET A 27 3.27 5.48 1.69
C MET A 27 2.11 4.68 1.07
N LEU A 28 1.22 5.35 0.32
CA LEU A 28 0.08 4.71 -0.32
C LEU A 28 0.49 3.83 -1.52
N HIS A 29 1.60 4.15 -2.19
CA HIS A 29 2.18 3.28 -3.19
C HIS A 29 2.72 1.98 -2.58
N SER A 30 3.44 2.06 -1.45
CA SER A 30 3.89 0.87 -0.71
C SER A 30 2.74 -0.05 -0.31
N VAL A 31 1.56 0.48 0.03
CA VAL A 31 0.39 -0.36 0.32
C VAL A 31 0.00 -1.25 -0.87
N VAL A 32 0.15 -0.76 -2.10
CA VAL A 32 -0.17 -1.50 -3.33
C VAL A 32 0.99 -2.38 -3.78
N GLU A 33 2.24 -1.99 -3.54
CA GLU A 33 3.39 -2.79 -3.95
C GLU A 33 3.68 -3.96 -3.01
N GLU A 34 3.64 -3.73 -1.70
CA GLU A 34 4.10 -4.67 -0.68
C GLU A 34 3.12 -4.86 0.48
N GLY A 35 2.09 -4.03 0.58
CA GLY A 35 1.12 -4.04 1.67
C GLY A 35 -0.19 -4.79 1.39
N SER A 36 -1.21 -4.43 2.16
CA SER A 36 -2.55 -5.03 2.10
C SER A 36 -3.30 -4.77 0.78
N GLY A 37 -2.86 -3.80 -0.02
CA GLY A 37 -3.45 -3.44 -1.30
C GLY A 37 -2.87 -4.21 -2.50
N ARG A 38 -2.00 -5.21 -2.30
CA ARG A 38 -1.26 -5.89 -3.38
C ARG A 38 -2.10 -6.42 -4.54
N ARG A 39 -3.35 -6.78 -4.28
CA ARG A 39 -4.29 -7.27 -5.32
C ARG A 39 -4.79 -6.16 -6.26
N ALA A 40 -4.58 -4.88 -5.90
CA ALA A 40 -4.90 -3.73 -6.72
C ALA A 40 -3.78 -3.37 -7.73
N LYS A 41 -2.62 -4.04 -7.68
CA LYS A 41 -1.48 -3.73 -8.55
C LYS A 41 -1.81 -3.92 -10.03
N ILE A 42 -1.43 -2.95 -10.85
CA ILE A 42 -1.60 -2.95 -12.31
C ILE A 42 -0.21 -2.97 -12.95
N GLU A 43 0.04 -3.94 -13.84
CA GLU A 43 1.32 -4.02 -14.54
C GLU A 43 1.49 -2.81 -15.48
N GLY A 44 2.66 -2.20 -15.44
CA GLY A 44 3.00 -1.04 -16.28
C GLY A 44 2.35 0.29 -15.86
N ILE A 45 1.52 0.33 -14.81
CA ILE A 45 0.86 1.55 -14.32
C ILE A 45 1.14 1.72 -12.83
N VAL A 46 1.76 2.83 -12.46
CA VAL A 46 1.99 3.18 -11.04
C VAL A 46 0.64 3.49 -10.38
N ALA A 47 0.34 2.77 -9.31
CA ALA A 47 -0.88 2.90 -8.53
C ALA A 47 -0.56 3.08 -7.05
N ALA A 48 -1.40 3.84 -6.35
CA ALA A 48 -1.35 4.04 -4.91
C ALA A 48 -2.77 3.92 -4.34
N GLY A 49 -2.92 3.42 -3.11
CA GLY A 49 -4.24 3.24 -2.54
C GLY A 49 -4.24 2.67 -1.13
N LYS A 50 -5.44 2.50 -0.57
CA LYS A 50 -5.63 2.00 0.78
C LYS A 50 -6.87 1.10 0.86
N THR A 51 -6.72 0.06 1.66
CA THR A 51 -7.78 -0.86 2.08
C THR A 51 -8.54 -0.30 3.28
N GLY A 52 -9.84 -0.55 3.35
CA GLY A 52 -10.68 -0.32 4.52
C GLY A 52 -11.59 -1.52 4.78
N THR A 53 -11.81 -1.85 6.06
CA THR A 53 -12.79 -2.85 6.49
C THR A 53 -13.47 -2.31 7.74
N SER A 54 -14.80 -2.33 7.80
CA SER A 54 -15.52 -1.93 9.02
C SER A 54 -15.44 -3.01 10.11
N SER A 55 -15.84 -2.65 11.33
CA SER A 55 -16.14 -3.63 12.37
C SER A 55 -17.17 -4.66 11.88
N ASP A 56 -17.04 -5.90 12.37
CA ASP A 56 -17.86 -7.07 11.98
C ASP A 56 -17.83 -7.43 10.49
N ASN A 57 -16.88 -6.93 9.69
CA ASN A 57 -16.79 -7.19 8.24
C ASN A 57 -18.10 -6.88 7.47
N ARG A 58 -18.75 -5.76 7.80
CA ARG A 58 -19.96 -5.31 7.09
C ARG A 58 -19.63 -4.55 5.82
N ASP A 59 -18.56 -3.78 5.85
CA ASP A 59 -18.09 -2.98 4.74
C ASP A 59 -16.65 -3.33 4.39
N ALA A 60 -16.39 -3.44 3.10
CA ALA A 60 -15.07 -3.63 2.54
C ALA A 60 -14.82 -2.57 1.46
N TRP A 61 -13.74 -1.82 1.61
CA TRP A 61 -13.38 -0.70 0.74
C TRP A 61 -11.99 -0.88 0.15
N PHE A 62 -11.85 -0.47 -1.10
CA PHE A 62 -10.56 -0.07 -1.64
C PHE A 62 -10.69 1.29 -2.30
N VAL A 63 -9.81 2.21 -1.95
CA VAL A 63 -9.71 3.54 -2.56
C VAL A 63 -8.31 3.67 -3.13
N GLY A 64 -8.19 4.02 -4.40
CA GLY A 64 -6.90 4.14 -5.06
C GLY A 64 -6.91 5.09 -6.24
N PHE A 65 -5.70 5.42 -6.68
CA PHE A 65 -5.48 6.32 -7.81
C PHE A 65 -4.23 5.92 -8.61
N THR A 66 -4.22 6.35 -9.87
CA THR A 66 -3.05 6.44 -10.74
C THR A 66 -2.74 7.91 -10.98
N GLY A 67 -1.72 8.24 -11.77
CA GLY A 67 -1.48 9.64 -12.15
C GLY A 67 -2.62 10.29 -12.94
N ASN A 68 -3.54 9.50 -13.52
CA ASN A 68 -4.63 9.99 -14.36
C ASN A 68 -6.01 9.89 -13.70
N LEU A 69 -6.24 8.86 -12.89
CA LEU A 69 -7.57 8.48 -12.45
C LEU A 69 -7.60 8.21 -10.95
N VAL A 70 -8.73 8.50 -10.31
CA VAL A 70 -9.04 8.10 -8.93
C VAL A 70 -10.35 7.34 -8.93
N ALA A 71 -10.41 6.26 -8.15
CA ALA A 71 -11.62 5.45 -8.01
C ALA A 71 -11.71 4.86 -6.61
N SER A 72 -12.95 4.57 -6.19
CA SER A 72 -13.27 3.87 -4.96
C SER A 72 -14.23 2.73 -5.27
N VAL A 73 -13.99 1.59 -4.64
CA VAL A 73 -14.87 0.42 -4.70
C VAL A 73 -15.28 0.06 -3.28
N TRP A 74 -16.58 -0.13 -3.10
CA TRP A 74 -17.20 -0.60 -1.87
C TRP A 74 -17.94 -1.90 -2.14
N TYR A 75 -17.89 -2.78 -1.14
CA TYR A 75 -18.77 -3.91 -1.02
C TYR A 75 -19.36 -3.90 0.39
N GLY A 76 -20.66 -4.10 0.47
CA GLY A 76 -21.40 -4.30 1.69
C GLY A 76 -22.85 -4.67 1.35
N ASN A 77 -23.64 -4.98 2.37
CA ASN A 77 -25.06 -5.28 2.21
C ASN A 77 -25.88 -4.03 2.54
N ASP A 78 -26.88 -3.72 1.69
CA ASP A 78 -27.77 -2.57 1.89
C ASP A 78 -28.57 -2.63 3.21
N ASP A 79 -28.74 -3.83 3.77
CA ASP A 79 -29.46 -4.10 5.02
C ASP A 79 -28.55 -4.14 6.25
N PHE A 80 -27.28 -3.74 6.13
CA PHE A 80 -26.26 -3.77 7.19
C PHE A 80 -25.92 -5.17 7.74
N SER A 81 -26.36 -6.24 7.09
CA SER A 81 -25.95 -7.59 7.46
C SER A 81 -24.46 -7.81 7.19
N VAL A 82 -23.85 -8.75 7.92
CA VAL A 82 -22.42 -9.07 7.78
C VAL A 82 -22.11 -9.58 6.38
N THR A 83 -21.06 -9.03 5.77
CA THR A 83 -20.54 -9.49 4.49
C THR A 83 -19.43 -10.51 4.74
N ASN A 84 -19.85 -11.76 5.03
CA ASN A 84 -18.99 -12.84 5.52
C ASN A 84 -17.69 -13.00 4.73
N GLY A 85 -16.55 -12.91 5.45
CA GLY A 85 -15.23 -13.17 4.89
C GLY A 85 -14.70 -12.08 3.95
N LEU A 86 -15.38 -10.93 3.86
CA LEU A 86 -14.99 -9.85 2.96
C LEU A 86 -14.18 -8.77 3.68
N GLY A 87 -13.03 -8.42 3.11
CA GLY A 87 -12.17 -7.34 3.58
C GLY A 87 -11.69 -6.48 2.42
N GLY A 88 -11.27 -5.24 2.70
CA GLY A 88 -10.88 -4.29 1.65
C GLY A 88 -9.75 -4.78 0.73
N SER A 89 -8.93 -5.73 1.19
CA SER A 89 -7.83 -6.32 0.42
C SER A 89 -8.25 -7.40 -0.59
N THR A 90 -9.51 -7.86 -0.57
CA THR A 90 -10.00 -8.95 -1.44
C THR A 90 -10.81 -8.41 -2.62
N LEU A 91 -12.13 -8.60 -2.65
CA LEU A 91 -12.96 -8.22 -3.81
C LEU A 91 -12.84 -6.73 -4.15
N PRO A 92 -12.89 -5.77 -3.19
CA PRO A 92 -12.81 -4.36 -3.55
C PRO A 92 -11.52 -4.00 -4.29
N ALA A 93 -10.36 -4.50 -3.83
CA ALA A 93 -9.07 -4.25 -4.47
C ALA A 93 -8.97 -4.90 -5.87
N MET A 94 -9.51 -6.11 -6.04
CA MET A 94 -9.52 -6.80 -7.34
C MET A 94 -10.46 -6.10 -8.34
N THR A 95 -11.67 -5.76 -7.92
CA THR A 95 -12.64 -5.02 -8.75
C THR A 95 -12.10 -3.64 -9.11
N TRP A 96 -11.45 -2.94 -8.18
CA TRP A 96 -10.79 -1.68 -8.47
C TRP A 96 -9.73 -1.84 -9.56
N ARG A 97 -8.90 -2.89 -9.49
CA ARG A 97 -7.89 -3.19 -10.52
C ARG A 97 -8.52 -3.38 -11.89
N GLU A 98 -9.57 -4.19 -11.98
CA GLU A 98 -10.25 -4.48 -13.26
C GLU A 98 -10.84 -3.22 -13.89
N VAL A 99 -11.54 -2.41 -13.09
CA VAL A 99 -12.10 -1.12 -13.54
C VAL A 99 -10.99 -0.19 -14.02
N MET A 100 -9.89 -0.09 -13.28
CA MET A 100 -8.79 0.82 -13.60
C MET A 100 -7.97 0.36 -14.81
N VAL A 101 -7.82 -0.95 -15.03
CA VAL A 101 -7.22 -1.49 -16.26
C VAL A 101 -8.06 -1.07 -17.47
N GLU A 102 -9.38 -1.23 -17.41
CA GLU A 102 -10.27 -0.84 -18.50
C GLU A 102 -10.23 0.67 -18.74
N ALA A 103 -10.38 1.46 -17.68
CA ALA A 103 -10.41 2.92 -17.76
C ALA A 103 -9.09 3.53 -18.25
N SER A 104 -7.96 2.83 -18.07
CA SER A 104 -6.64 3.33 -18.45
C SER A 104 -6.21 2.99 -19.88
N LYS A 105 -6.92 2.14 -20.63
CA LYS A 105 -6.49 1.63 -21.95
C LYS A 105 -6.06 2.70 -22.95
N ASN A 106 -6.69 3.87 -22.91
CA ASN A 106 -6.45 4.96 -23.86
C ASN A 106 -5.78 6.19 -23.21
N LEU A 107 -5.22 6.02 -22.01
CA LEU A 107 -4.57 7.09 -21.29
C LEU A 107 -3.06 6.81 -21.20
N PRO A 108 -2.19 7.72 -21.65
CA PRO A 108 -0.75 7.56 -21.43
C PRO A 108 -0.49 7.53 -19.92
N PRO A 109 0.28 6.54 -19.40
CA PRO A 109 0.58 6.46 -17.98
C PRO A 109 1.22 7.75 -17.49
N LYS A 110 0.62 8.37 -16.47
CA LYS A 110 1.13 9.58 -15.84
C LYS A 110 1.78 9.22 -14.50
N PRO A 111 2.97 9.79 -14.18
CA PRO A 111 3.61 9.53 -12.90
C PRO A 111 2.78 10.08 -11.74
N ILE A 112 2.88 9.41 -10.59
CA ILE A 112 2.42 9.95 -9.31
C ILE A 112 3.56 10.76 -8.71
N ALA A 113 3.29 11.99 -8.26
CA ALA A 113 4.30 12.85 -7.66
C ALA A 113 4.96 12.15 -6.47
N GLY A 114 6.29 12.03 -6.52
CA GLY A 114 7.10 11.40 -5.48
C GLY A 114 7.23 9.89 -5.54
N VAL A 115 6.52 9.24 -6.46
CA VAL A 115 6.63 7.80 -6.68
C VAL A 115 7.43 7.58 -7.95
N GLN A 116 8.65 7.04 -7.80
CA GLN A 116 9.40 6.56 -8.95
C GLN A 116 8.86 5.18 -9.35
N PRO A 117 8.44 4.97 -10.61
CA PRO A 117 8.16 3.62 -11.08
C PRO A 117 9.40 2.77 -10.82
N LYS A 118 9.21 1.51 -10.41
CA LYS A 118 10.26 0.49 -10.57
C LYS A 118 10.43 0.23 -12.07
N THR A 119 10.96 1.20 -12.82
CA THR A 119 11.60 0.91 -14.11
C THR A 119 12.68 -0.11 -13.80
N ALA A 120 12.64 -1.24 -14.52
CA ALA A 120 13.66 -2.26 -14.50
C ALA A 120 15.02 -1.60 -14.33
N SER A 121 15.67 -1.86 -13.19
CA SER A 121 17.08 -1.54 -13.03
C SER A 121 17.76 -1.99 -14.31
N SER A 122 18.43 -1.06 -14.97
CA SER A 122 19.35 -1.35 -16.06
C SER A 122 20.08 -2.64 -15.73
N SER A 123 20.06 -3.57 -16.67
CA SER A 123 20.89 -4.76 -16.73
C SER A 123 22.26 -4.52 -16.10
N THR A 124 22.42 -4.91 -14.83
CA THR A 124 23.73 -5.34 -14.36
C THR A 124 23.82 -6.79 -14.82
N GLU A 125 24.75 -7.06 -15.73
CA GLU A 125 25.12 -8.41 -16.13
C GLU A 125 25.25 -9.34 -14.91
N PRO A 126 24.98 -10.65 -15.05
CA PRO A 126 25.15 -11.58 -13.95
C PRO A 126 26.65 -11.65 -13.60
N SER A 127 27.04 -10.90 -12.57
CA SER A 127 28.31 -11.10 -11.90
C SER A 127 28.17 -12.40 -11.11
N ASP A 128 28.83 -13.44 -11.60
CA ASP A 128 28.80 -14.82 -11.16
C ASP A 128 29.48 -15.06 -9.79
N ASN A 129 29.30 -14.13 -8.82
CA ASN A 129 29.97 -14.25 -7.53
C ASN A 129 29.28 -13.57 -6.34
N ALA A 130 27.95 -13.67 -6.24
CA ALA A 130 27.25 -13.31 -5.01
C ALA A 130 27.26 -14.49 -4.02
N LYS A 131 28.29 -14.57 -3.18
CA LYS A 131 28.19 -15.30 -1.91
C LYS A 131 27.13 -14.63 -1.03
N PRO A 132 26.42 -15.38 -0.14
CA PRO A 132 25.42 -14.79 0.74
C PRO A 132 26.06 -13.66 1.54
N VAL A 133 25.49 -12.45 1.45
CA VAL A 133 25.91 -11.33 2.29
C VAL A 133 25.47 -11.66 3.72
N ALA A 134 26.43 -12.14 4.53
CA ALA A 134 26.28 -12.16 5.97
C ALA A 134 26.12 -10.71 6.44
N VAL A 135 25.06 -10.44 7.20
CA VAL A 135 24.85 -9.13 7.82
C VAL A 135 25.95 -8.94 8.85
N ASP A 136 26.97 -8.13 8.52
CA ASP A 136 28.04 -7.82 9.46
C ASP A 136 27.55 -6.81 10.50
N ALA A 137 27.24 -7.31 11.70
CA ALA A 137 26.81 -6.52 12.84
C ALA A 137 27.89 -5.57 13.38
N SER A 138 29.12 -5.59 12.83
CA SER A 138 30.23 -4.73 13.24
C SER A 138 30.06 -3.25 12.84
N HIS A 139 29.16 -2.94 11.88
CA HIS A 139 28.95 -1.58 11.36
C HIS A 139 27.77 -0.82 11.99
N LEU A 140 27.14 -1.37 13.02
CA LEU A 140 26.03 -0.71 13.70
C LEU A 140 26.54 0.40 14.63
N ALA A 141 25.90 1.57 14.57
CA ALA A 141 26.11 2.61 15.58
C ALA A 141 25.82 2.04 16.99
N PRO A 142 26.57 2.43 18.04
CA PRO A 142 26.44 1.84 19.37
C PRO A 142 25.00 1.86 19.92
N GLN A 143 24.25 2.92 19.61
CA GLN A 143 22.83 3.06 19.99
C GLN A 143 21.94 2.02 19.27
N SER A 144 22.14 1.80 17.97
CA SER A 144 21.38 0.80 17.20
C SER A 144 21.63 -0.61 17.71
N ARG A 145 22.87 -0.93 18.10
CA ARG A 145 23.20 -2.22 18.73
C ARG A 145 22.50 -2.41 20.06
N GLN A 146 22.44 -1.38 20.91
CA GLN A 146 21.78 -1.45 22.21
C GLN A 146 20.27 -1.69 22.08
N VAL A 147 19.62 -1.03 21.12
CA VAL A 147 18.19 -1.21 20.85
C VAL A 147 17.92 -2.63 20.34
N LEU A 148 18.72 -3.13 19.40
CA LEU A 148 18.55 -4.48 18.86
C LEU A 148 18.77 -5.57 19.91
N LEU A 149 19.76 -5.39 20.81
CA LEU A 149 19.98 -6.31 21.92
C LEU A 149 18.83 -6.26 22.93
N GLY A 150 18.32 -5.06 23.26
CA GLY A 150 17.16 -4.90 24.14
C GLY A 150 15.89 -5.56 23.59
N ILE A 151 15.65 -5.45 22.28
CA ILE A 151 14.55 -6.13 21.60
C ILE A 151 14.73 -7.65 21.63
N ALA A 152 15.95 -8.14 21.36
CA ALA A 152 16.25 -9.58 21.40
C ALA A 152 16.06 -10.19 22.80
N ASP A 153 16.42 -9.47 23.85
CA ASP A 153 16.22 -9.91 25.23
C ASP A 153 14.75 -9.88 25.64
N LEU A 154 14.00 -8.87 25.19
CA LEU A 154 12.55 -8.81 25.38
C LEU A 154 11.86 -10.03 24.77
N PHE A 155 12.23 -10.41 23.54
CA PHE A 155 11.69 -11.59 22.87
C PHE A 155 12.04 -12.90 23.58
N ARG A 156 13.28 -13.04 24.07
CA ARG A 156 13.69 -14.22 24.85
C ARG A 156 12.94 -14.33 26.18
N GLN A 157 12.72 -13.21 26.86
CA GLN A 157 11.92 -13.19 28.09
C GLN A 157 10.47 -13.57 27.81
N THR A 158 9.85 -13.06 26.74
CA THR A 158 8.46 -13.40 26.40
C THR A 158 8.30 -14.86 25.97
N GLN A 159 9.23 -15.41 25.20
CA GLN A 159 9.20 -16.84 24.85
C GLN A 159 9.39 -17.75 26.07
N SER A 160 10.30 -17.38 26.98
CA SER A 160 10.48 -18.10 28.25
C SER A 160 9.22 -18.06 29.13
N HIS A 161 8.56 -16.89 29.17
CA HIS A 161 7.33 -16.70 29.95
C HIS A 161 6.10 -17.43 29.36
N MET A 162 6.09 -17.68 28.04
CA MET A 162 5.07 -18.49 27.36
C MET A 162 5.34 -19.99 27.49
N ALA A 163 6.60 -20.42 27.62
CA ALA A 163 6.96 -21.83 27.76
C ALA A 163 6.68 -22.42 29.17
N HIS A 164 6.37 -21.59 30.18
CA HIS A 164 6.05 -22.01 31.55
C HIS A 164 4.56 -21.98 31.91
N LYS A 165 3.67 -21.67 30.95
CA LYS A 165 2.22 -21.86 31.12
C LYS A 165 1.81 -23.19 30.48
N GLU A 166 1.90 -24.28 31.24
CA GLU A 166 1.12 -25.49 30.96
C GLU A 166 -0.39 -25.19 31.12
N PRO A 167 -1.26 -25.97 30.44
CA PRO A 167 -2.70 -25.69 30.39
C PRO A 167 -3.33 -25.93 31.76
N LEU A 168 -4.21 -25.01 32.19
CA LEU A 168 -5.19 -25.31 33.23
C LEU A 168 -6.27 -26.19 32.61
N ASP A 169 -6.56 -27.30 33.30
CA ASP A 169 -7.53 -28.38 33.01
C ASP A 169 -8.73 -28.03 32.10
#